data_AF-F2F3P9-F1
#
_entry.id   AF-F2F3P9-F1
#
_cell.length_a   1.000
_cell.length_b   1.000
_cell.length_c   1.000
_cell.angle_alpha   90.00
_cell.angle_beta   90.00
_cell.angle_gamma   90.00
#
_symmetry.space_group_name_H-M   'P 1'
#
loop_
_entity.id
_entity.type
_entity.pdbx_description
1 polymer ?
#
loop_
_entity_poly.entity_id
_entity_poly.type
_entity_poly.pdbx_seq_one_letter_code
_entity_poly.pdbx_strand_id
1 'polypeptide(L)'
;MKDFDTSNSLFILTEQQLEQFKHLEHFEYFYHLIRHDFTHLSFAKDSVSDVWIYFYFEEEPVINSEYALIFLLRNFMLNEILVSSKLKRLKKTTVGSYTNALMASVMTVNLFLDLLRDVLESLSKEQYDLYMKFENSSKQLFNDRFYEYEHYPKKLVQIETIIIKNLRQYLEENAAIYNDFKQKVIRFMDQFSIIKRELYEPLSLEK
;
A
#
# COMPACT_ATOMS: atom_id res chain seq x y z
N MET A 1 5.84 11.55 -16.19
CA MET A 1 4.56 10.84 -15.99
C MET A 1 3.89 11.49 -14.79
N LYS A 2 2.66 12.01 -14.91
CA LYS A 2 1.90 12.49 -13.74
C LYS A 2 1.21 11.27 -13.11
N ASP A 3 1.99 10.46 -12.41
CA ASP A 3 1.55 9.15 -11.89
C ASP A 3 0.83 9.25 -10.54
N PHE A 4 0.93 10.38 -9.84
CA PHE A 4 0.31 10.57 -8.54
C PHE A 4 -0.96 11.37 -8.67
N ASP A 5 -2.06 10.65 -8.86
CA ASP A 5 -3.37 11.24 -8.68
C ASP A 5 -3.68 11.32 -7.18
N THR A 6 -3.48 12.50 -6.60
CA THR A 6 -3.77 12.75 -5.19
C THR A 6 -5.25 12.51 -4.83
N SER A 7 -6.14 12.51 -5.83
CA SER A 7 -7.55 12.16 -5.68
C SER A 7 -7.79 10.67 -5.49
N ASN A 8 -6.75 9.85 -5.26
CA ASN A 8 -6.89 8.41 -5.01
C ASN A 8 -6.54 7.95 -3.60
N SER A 9 -6.02 8.83 -2.75
CA SER A 9 -5.57 8.49 -1.40
C SER A 9 -6.70 7.93 -0.54
N LEU A 10 -6.46 6.84 0.18
CA LEU A 10 -7.40 6.34 1.20
C LEU A 10 -7.58 7.30 2.38
N PHE A 11 -6.76 8.34 2.47
CA PHE A 11 -6.83 9.36 3.50
C PHE A 11 -7.31 10.70 2.95
N ILE A 12 -8.05 11.42 3.80
CA ILE A 12 -8.35 12.85 3.64
C ILE A 12 -7.11 13.62 4.11
N LEU A 13 -6.50 14.37 3.18
CA LEU A 13 -5.27 15.13 3.43
C LEU A 13 -5.58 16.63 3.55
N THR A 14 -4.94 17.31 4.50
CA THR A 14 -4.91 18.77 4.53
C THR A 14 -4.06 19.33 3.38
N GLU A 15 -4.16 20.64 3.10
CA GLU A 15 -3.35 21.28 2.05
C GLU A 15 -1.84 21.05 2.25
N GLN A 16 -1.35 21.19 3.48
CA GLN A 16 0.04 20.93 3.81
C GLN A 16 0.43 19.46 3.58
N GLN A 17 -0.41 18.51 4.02
CA GLN A 17 -0.16 17.08 3.80
C GLN A 17 -0.20 16.73 2.31
N LEU A 18 -1.08 17.38 1.55
CA LEU A 18 -1.20 17.22 0.11
C LEU A 18 0.05 17.72 -0.63
N GLU A 19 0.62 18.85 -0.22
CA GLU A 19 1.90 19.33 -0.76
C GLU A 19 3.02 18.32 -0.48
N GLN A 20 3.10 17.84 0.77
CA GLN A 20 4.08 16.80 1.14
C GLN A 20 3.88 15.52 0.34
N PHE A 21 2.64 15.12 0.06
CA PHE A 21 2.33 13.96 -0.77
C PHE A 21 2.76 14.16 -2.22
N LYS A 22 2.54 15.34 -2.81
CA LYS A 22 2.99 15.64 -4.19
C LYS A 22 4.50 15.52 -4.36
N HIS A 23 5.27 15.77 -3.30
CA HIS A 23 6.72 15.59 -3.36
C HIS A 23 7.18 14.14 -3.61
N LEU A 24 6.30 13.15 -3.46
CA LEU A 24 6.58 11.74 -3.81
C LEU A 24 7.01 11.55 -5.27
N GLU A 25 6.60 12.45 -6.17
CA GLU A 25 7.05 12.46 -7.57
C GLU A 25 8.59 12.49 -7.71
N HIS A 26 9.31 13.07 -6.75
CA HIS A 26 10.77 13.13 -6.75
C HIS A 26 11.44 11.82 -6.29
N PHE A 27 10.65 10.86 -5.83
CA PHE A 27 11.10 9.60 -5.26
C PHE A 27 10.61 8.38 -6.06
N GLU A 28 10.33 8.57 -7.36
CA GLU A 28 9.80 7.55 -8.28
C GLU A 28 10.62 6.24 -8.24
N TYR A 29 11.94 6.32 -8.02
CA TYR A 29 12.82 5.16 -7.94
C TYR A 29 12.41 4.12 -6.88
N PHE A 30 11.76 4.53 -5.79
CA PHE A 30 11.25 3.59 -4.78
C PHE A 30 10.13 2.71 -5.33
N TYR A 31 9.34 3.22 -6.25
CA TYR A 31 8.23 2.47 -6.85
C TYR A 31 8.74 1.37 -7.79
N HIS A 32 9.98 1.46 -8.29
CA HIS A 32 10.63 0.36 -9.01
C HIS A 32 11.02 -0.83 -8.12
N LEU A 33 10.98 -0.66 -6.79
CA LEU A 33 11.25 -1.75 -5.84
C LEU A 33 9.98 -2.56 -5.51
N ILE A 34 8.81 -2.18 -6.05
CA ILE A 34 7.58 -2.99 -5.98
C ILE A 34 7.81 -4.33 -6.69
N ARG A 35 7.21 -5.41 -6.19
CA ARG A 35 7.27 -6.74 -6.84
C ARG A 35 6.94 -6.63 -8.32
N HIS A 36 7.86 -7.11 -9.16
CA HIS A 36 7.83 -6.97 -10.61
C HIS A 36 6.46 -7.33 -11.21
N ASP A 37 5.88 -8.44 -10.79
CA ASP A 37 4.60 -8.95 -11.31
C ASP A 37 3.40 -8.06 -10.98
N PHE A 38 3.56 -7.08 -10.09
CA PHE A 38 2.52 -6.12 -9.69
C PHE A 38 2.86 -4.68 -10.09
N THR A 39 4.04 -4.41 -10.64
CA THR A 39 4.47 -3.03 -11.01
C THR A 39 3.59 -2.36 -12.05
N HIS A 40 2.93 -3.15 -12.90
CA HIS A 40 2.01 -2.68 -13.92
C HIS A 40 0.61 -2.35 -13.37
N LEU A 41 0.34 -2.66 -12.10
CA LEU A 41 -0.97 -2.48 -11.47
C LEU A 41 -0.96 -1.22 -10.60
N SER A 42 -1.86 -0.28 -10.92
CA SER A 42 -1.97 1.00 -10.20
C SER A 42 -2.23 0.81 -8.70
N PHE A 43 -2.99 -0.22 -8.31
CA PHE A 43 -3.27 -0.48 -6.89
C PHE A 43 -2.00 -0.67 -6.07
N ALA A 44 -0.94 -1.26 -6.63
CA ALA A 44 0.29 -1.51 -5.89
C ALA A 44 1.01 -0.20 -5.57
N LYS A 45 1.11 0.72 -6.56
CA LYS A 45 1.68 2.06 -6.36
C LYS A 45 0.82 2.90 -5.41
N ASP A 46 -0.49 2.83 -5.56
CA ASP A 46 -1.43 3.54 -4.69
C ASP A 46 -1.35 3.01 -3.24
N SER A 47 -1.22 1.69 -3.05
CA SER A 47 -1.02 1.08 -1.72
C SER A 47 0.27 1.55 -1.06
N VAL A 48 1.37 1.63 -1.81
CA VAL A 48 2.64 2.18 -1.28
C VAL A 48 2.44 3.62 -0.82
N SER A 49 1.67 4.40 -1.56
CA SER A 49 1.42 5.81 -1.25
C SER A 49 0.51 5.97 -0.02
N ASP A 50 -0.54 5.15 0.13
CA ASP A 50 -1.38 5.13 1.34
C ASP A 50 -0.56 4.74 2.58
N VAL A 51 0.23 3.67 2.47
CA VAL A 51 1.07 3.21 3.59
C VAL A 51 2.17 4.24 3.92
N TRP A 52 2.65 4.96 2.90
CA TRP A 52 3.60 6.05 3.10
C TRP A 52 2.99 7.17 3.92
N ILE A 53 1.76 7.60 3.60
CA ILE A 53 1.03 8.62 4.38
C ILE A 53 1.01 8.23 5.86
N TYR A 54 0.65 6.97 6.16
CA TYR A 54 0.61 6.47 7.53
C TYR A 54 1.97 6.52 8.25
N PHE A 55 3.04 6.12 7.56
CA PHE A 55 4.39 6.08 8.14
C PHE A 55 5.08 7.44 8.22
N TYR A 56 4.76 8.36 7.32
CA TYR A 56 5.41 9.67 7.22
C TYR A 56 4.83 10.69 8.20
N PHE A 57 3.51 10.78 8.32
CA PHE A 57 2.87 11.74 9.21
C PHE A 57 2.84 11.23 10.64
N GLU A 58 3.11 12.12 11.60
CA GLU A 58 3.07 11.80 13.03
C GLU A 58 1.66 11.42 13.46
N GLU A 59 0.68 12.29 13.17
CA GLU A 59 -0.73 12.01 13.35
C GLU A 59 -1.23 11.07 12.25
N GLU A 60 -2.09 10.12 12.61
CA GLU A 60 -2.74 9.25 11.65
C GLU A 60 -3.82 10.04 10.90
N PRO A 61 -3.72 10.18 9.56
CA PRO A 61 -4.70 10.97 8.81
C PRO A 61 -6.08 10.29 8.81
N VAL A 62 -7.12 11.08 8.58
CA VAL A 62 -8.50 10.59 8.60
C VAL A 62 -8.76 9.73 7.36
N ILE A 63 -9.27 8.51 7.54
CA ILE A 63 -9.63 7.63 6.42
C ILE A 63 -10.82 8.22 5.66
N ASN A 64 -10.71 8.27 4.34
CA ASN A 64 -11.82 8.56 3.43
C ASN A 64 -12.71 7.31 3.31
N SER A 65 -13.89 7.35 3.93
CA SER A 65 -14.81 6.20 3.98
C SER A 65 -15.33 5.78 2.61
N GLU A 66 -15.53 6.71 1.68
CA GLU A 66 -15.98 6.40 0.32
C GLU A 66 -14.91 5.60 -0.43
N TYR A 67 -13.66 6.05 -0.37
CA TYR A 67 -12.57 5.36 -1.04
C TYR A 67 -12.19 4.05 -0.35
N ALA A 68 -12.36 3.97 0.96
CA ALA A 68 -12.22 2.72 1.70
C ALA A 68 -13.23 1.65 1.24
N LEU A 69 -14.40 2.05 0.71
CA LEU A 69 -15.40 1.15 0.11
C LEU A 69 -15.10 0.83 -1.36
N ILE A 70 -14.53 1.77 -2.10
CA ILE A 70 -14.17 1.58 -3.52
C ILE A 70 -12.92 0.72 -3.66
N PHE A 71 -11.93 0.89 -2.79
CA PHE A 71 -10.62 0.24 -2.88
C PHE A 71 -10.43 -0.74 -1.72
N LEU A 72 -11.22 -1.81 -1.71
CA LEU A 72 -11.31 -2.74 -0.58
C LEU A 72 -9.97 -3.43 -0.27
N LEU A 73 -9.21 -3.83 -1.29
CA LEU A 73 -7.93 -4.50 -1.09
C LEU A 73 -6.87 -3.58 -0.47
N ARG A 74 -6.78 -2.33 -0.96
CA ARG A 74 -5.89 -1.30 -0.39
C ARG A 74 -6.24 -1.02 1.07
N ASN A 75 -7.53 -0.87 1.36
CA ASN A 75 -8.04 -0.64 2.70
C ASN A 75 -7.76 -1.85 3.62
N PHE A 76 -7.90 -3.07 3.12
CA PHE A 76 -7.55 -4.28 3.88
C PHE A 76 -6.07 -4.29 4.27
N MET A 77 -5.16 -4.06 3.32
CA MET A 77 -3.71 -4.00 3.58
C MET A 77 -3.36 -2.91 4.59
N LEU A 78 -3.93 -1.71 4.44
CA LEU A 78 -3.72 -0.62 5.37
C LEU A 78 -4.19 -0.99 6.78
N ASN A 79 -5.39 -1.57 6.92
CA ASN A 79 -5.92 -1.97 8.22
C ASN A 79 -5.04 -3.01 8.92
N GLU A 80 -4.49 -3.99 8.18
CA GLU A 80 -3.53 -4.95 8.74
C GLU A 80 -2.30 -4.29 9.36
N ILE A 81 -1.85 -3.17 8.79
CA ILE A 81 -0.75 -2.35 9.31
C ILE A 81 -1.21 -1.56 10.53
N LEU A 82 -2.37 -0.92 10.46
CA LEU A 82 -2.97 -0.11 11.52
C LEU A 82 -3.32 -0.91 12.77
N VAL A 83 -3.56 -2.22 12.69
CA VAL A 83 -3.81 -3.05 13.88
C VAL A 83 -2.55 -3.77 14.37
N SER A 84 -1.50 -3.87 13.55
CA SER A 84 -0.29 -4.61 13.91
C SER A 84 0.66 -3.79 14.78
N SER A 85 0.73 -4.11 16.08
CA SER A 85 1.70 -3.49 17.01
C SER A 85 3.17 -3.59 16.56
N LYS A 86 3.52 -4.66 15.84
CA LYS A 86 4.86 -4.86 15.25
C LYS A 86 5.15 -3.82 14.16
N LEU A 87 4.23 -3.66 13.20
CA LEU A 87 4.43 -2.72 12.09
C LEU A 87 4.31 -1.26 12.55
N LYS A 88 3.47 -0.97 13.57
CA LYS A 88 3.41 0.35 14.22
C LYS A 88 4.76 0.84 14.72
N ARG A 89 5.65 -0.06 15.15
CA ARG A 89 7.00 0.33 15.63
C ARG A 89 7.80 1.05 14.54
N LEU A 90 7.60 0.71 13.27
CA LEU A 90 8.31 1.34 12.15
C LEU A 90 8.06 2.85 12.09
N LYS A 91 6.88 3.30 12.54
CA LYS A 91 6.51 4.72 12.57
C LYS A 91 7.55 5.58 13.30
N LYS A 92 8.19 5.04 14.34
CA LYS A 92 9.24 5.76 15.11
C LYS A 92 10.46 6.17 14.29
N THR A 93 10.78 5.44 13.21
CA THR A 93 11.96 5.70 12.37
C THR A 93 11.60 6.29 11.01
N THR A 94 10.32 6.40 10.69
CA THR A 94 9.82 6.86 9.39
C THR A 94 9.20 8.25 9.42
N VAL A 95 8.66 8.69 10.56
CA VAL A 95 8.00 10.01 10.68
C VAL A 95 8.93 11.13 10.22
N GLY A 96 8.40 12.00 9.35
CA GLY A 96 9.13 13.14 8.77
C GLY A 96 10.24 12.77 7.78
N SER A 97 10.45 11.50 7.47
CA SER A 97 11.52 11.03 6.59
C SER A 97 10.96 10.34 5.35
N TYR A 98 10.92 11.07 4.22
CA TYR A 98 10.43 10.56 2.93
C TYR A 98 11.03 9.20 2.57
N THR A 99 12.35 9.11 2.58
CA THR A 99 13.11 7.91 2.23
C THR A 99 12.77 6.72 3.14
N ASN A 100 12.71 6.94 4.46
CA ASN A 100 12.45 5.84 5.39
C ASN A 100 10.99 5.40 5.32
N ALA A 101 10.06 6.35 5.25
CA ALA A 101 8.64 6.06 5.10
C ALA A 101 8.37 5.32 3.79
N LEU A 102 8.98 5.73 2.66
CA LEU A 102 8.80 5.06 1.37
C LEU A 102 9.38 3.65 1.40
N MET A 103 10.59 3.49 1.93
CA MET A 103 11.19 2.17 2.06
C MET A 103 10.34 1.24 2.92
N ALA A 104 9.88 1.70 4.09
CA ALA A 104 8.99 0.94 4.95
C ALA A 104 7.68 0.56 4.23
N SER A 105 7.13 1.49 3.45
CA SER A 105 5.89 1.29 2.71
C SER A 105 6.05 0.25 1.61
N VAL A 106 7.08 0.38 0.78
CA VAL A 106 7.38 -0.60 -0.27
C VAL A 106 7.61 -1.99 0.31
N MET A 107 8.43 -2.11 1.35
CA MET A 107 8.72 -3.40 1.97
C MET A 107 7.48 -4.03 2.60
N THR A 108 6.64 -3.23 3.22
CA THR A 108 5.38 -3.69 3.82
C THR A 108 4.37 -4.09 2.74
N VAL A 109 4.21 -3.29 1.69
CA VAL A 109 3.31 -3.61 0.56
C VAL A 109 3.79 -4.86 -0.16
N ASN A 110 5.09 -4.99 -0.45
CA ASN A 110 5.64 -6.19 -1.09
C ASN A 110 5.37 -7.47 -0.31
N LEU A 111 5.37 -7.43 1.02
CA LEU A 111 4.96 -8.56 1.85
C LEU A 111 3.53 -8.97 1.52
N PHE A 112 2.60 -8.02 1.46
CA PHE A 112 1.21 -8.32 1.11
C PHE A 112 1.05 -8.76 -0.33
N LEU A 113 1.84 -8.22 -1.27
CA LEU A 113 1.83 -8.65 -2.67
C LEU A 113 2.31 -10.09 -2.84
N ASP A 114 3.32 -10.52 -2.07
CA ASP A 114 3.77 -11.90 -2.07
C ASP A 114 2.64 -12.84 -1.58
N LEU A 115 1.90 -12.46 -0.55
CA LEU A 115 0.75 -13.23 -0.06
C LEU A 115 -0.44 -13.19 -1.02
N LEU A 116 -0.67 -12.04 -1.66
CA LEU A 116 -1.71 -11.87 -2.67
C LEU A 116 -1.45 -12.73 -3.89
N ARG A 117 -0.18 -12.92 -4.30
CA ARG A 117 0.18 -13.81 -5.40
C ARG A 117 -0.39 -15.22 -5.17
N ASP A 118 -0.11 -15.80 -4.00
CA ASP A 118 -0.59 -17.14 -3.64
C ASP A 118 -2.14 -17.22 -3.69
N VAL A 119 -2.82 -16.18 -3.22
CA VAL A 119 -4.28 -16.11 -3.26
C VAL A 119 -4.82 -15.95 -4.69
N LEU A 120 -4.20 -15.10 -5.50
CA LEU A 120 -4.62 -14.90 -6.90
C LEU A 120 -4.43 -16.17 -7.74
N GLU A 121 -3.38 -16.95 -7.48
CA GLU A 121 -3.14 -18.25 -8.12
C GLU A 121 -4.22 -19.30 -7.79
N SER A 122 -4.90 -19.14 -6.65
CA SER A 122 -6.01 -20.03 -6.26
C SER A 122 -7.34 -19.72 -6.96
N LEU A 123 -7.46 -18.56 -7.60
CA LEU A 123 -8.69 -18.15 -8.29
C LEU A 123 -8.87 -18.92 -9.60
N SER A 124 -10.13 -19.08 -10.02
CA SER A 124 -10.39 -19.55 -11.38
C SER A 124 -9.91 -18.51 -12.39
N LYS A 125 -9.49 -18.96 -13.58
CA LYS A 125 -9.04 -18.07 -14.66
C LYS A 125 -10.07 -16.97 -14.97
N GLU A 126 -11.35 -17.30 -14.98
CA GLU A 126 -12.44 -16.34 -15.23
C GLU A 126 -12.49 -15.23 -14.15
N GLN A 127 -12.33 -15.60 -12.87
CA GLN A 127 -12.32 -14.63 -11.76
C GLN A 127 -11.09 -13.74 -11.80
N TYR A 128 -9.92 -14.33 -12.10
CA TYR A 128 -8.67 -13.59 -12.26
C TYR A 128 -8.75 -12.59 -13.43
N ASP A 129 -9.14 -13.04 -14.62
CA ASP A 129 -9.25 -12.18 -15.80
C ASP A 129 -10.24 -11.03 -15.57
N LEU A 130 -11.36 -11.32 -14.88
CA LEU A 130 -12.35 -10.31 -14.53
C LEU A 130 -11.79 -9.29 -13.52
N TYR A 131 -11.10 -9.74 -12.48
CA TYR A 131 -10.43 -8.86 -11.51
C TYR A 131 -9.40 -7.94 -12.19
N MET A 132 -8.51 -8.50 -13.01
CA MET A 132 -7.48 -7.75 -13.72
C MET A 132 -8.05 -6.71 -14.68
N LYS A 133 -9.19 -7.01 -15.33
CA LYS A 133 -9.90 -6.04 -16.18
C LYS A 133 -10.44 -4.86 -15.37
N PHE A 134 -10.94 -5.13 -14.17
CA PHE A 134 -11.49 -4.10 -13.28
C PHE A 134 -10.41 -3.24 -12.63
N GLU A 135 -9.31 -3.83 -12.15
CA GLU A 135 -8.18 -3.08 -11.58
C GLU A 135 -7.67 -2.00 -12.53
N ASN A 136 -7.55 -2.34 -13.81
CA ASN A 136 -7.08 -1.41 -14.85
C ASN A 136 -8.12 -0.33 -15.23
N SER A 137 -9.38 -0.46 -14.81
CA SER A 137 -10.50 0.39 -15.24
C SER A 137 -11.29 1.02 -14.09
N SER A 138 -10.92 0.75 -12.84
CA SER A 138 -11.72 1.05 -11.64
C SER A 138 -12.21 2.51 -11.63
N LYS A 139 -11.32 3.49 -11.74
CA LYS A 139 -11.68 4.92 -11.83
C LYS A 139 -12.67 5.27 -12.93
N GLN A 140 -12.48 4.72 -14.14
CA GLN A 140 -13.36 5.03 -15.27
C GLN A 140 -14.74 4.43 -15.10
N LEU A 141 -14.82 3.32 -14.37
CA LEU A 141 -16.09 2.75 -13.96
C LEU A 141 -16.72 3.65 -12.89
N PHE A 142 -15.93 4.20 -11.96
CA PHE A 142 -16.33 5.08 -10.84
C PHE A 142 -16.63 6.55 -11.18
N ASN A 143 -16.18 7.08 -12.32
CA ASN A 143 -16.53 8.45 -12.76
C ASN A 143 -17.80 8.52 -13.62
N ASP A 144 -18.68 9.45 -13.27
CA ASP A 144 -19.91 9.99 -13.94
C ASP A 144 -20.97 9.01 -14.50
N ARG A 145 -20.62 7.76 -14.84
CA ARG A 145 -21.58 6.73 -15.32
C ARG A 145 -22.33 6.01 -14.20
N PHE A 146 -22.07 6.38 -12.95
CA PHE A 146 -22.75 5.85 -11.77
C PHE A 146 -24.17 6.39 -11.57
N TYR A 147 -24.56 7.46 -12.26
CA TYR A 147 -25.95 7.95 -12.22
C TYR A 147 -26.90 7.16 -13.16
N GLU A 148 -26.38 6.40 -14.12
CA GLU A 148 -27.21 5.71 -15.13
C GLU A 148 -27.26 4.19 -14.97
N TYR A 149 -26.28 3.57 -14.31
CA TYR A 149 -26.25 2.11 -14.11
C TYR A 149 -26.66 1.75 -12.67
N GLU A 150 -27.92 1.34 -12.49
CA GLU A 150 -28.54 0.90 -11.20
C GLU A 150 -27.82 -0.24 -10.45
N HIS A 151 -26.75 -0.80 -11.02
CA HIS A 151 -26.01 -1.90 -10.44
C HIS A 151 -24.53 -1.57 -10.40
N TYR A 152 -24.04 -1.15 -9.23
CA TYR A 152 -22.64 -1.36 -8.82
C TYR A 152 -22.19 -2.74 -9.35
N PRO A 153 -20.96 -2.93 -9.89
CA PRO A 153 -20.56 -4.24 -10.40
C PRO A 153 -20.46 -5.22 -9.23
N LYS A 154 -21.60 -5.81 -8.84
CA LYS A 154 -21.77 -6.74 -7.73
C LYS A 154 -20.76 -7.88 -7.81
N LYS A 155 -20.39 -8.25 -9.04
CA LYS A 155 -19.33 -9.22 -9.35
C LYS A 155 -17.94 -8.77 -8.89
N LEU A 156 -17.58 -7.49 -9.04
CA LEU A 156 -16.30 -6.96 -8.56
C LEU A 156 -16.22 -7.02 -7.04
N VAL A 157 -17.22 -6.48 -6.33
CA VAL A 157 -17.27 -6.59 -4.85
C VAL A 157 -17.26 -8.04 -4.41
N GLN A 158 -17.98 -8.93 -5.09
CA GLN A 158 -17.94 -10.36 -4.79
C GLN A 158 -16.53 -10.95 -4.94
N ILE A 159 -15.81 -10.61 -6.02
CA ILE A 159 -14.46 -11.12 -6.26
C ILE A 159 -13.47 -10.52 -5.26
N GLU A 160 -13.48 -9.22 -5.01
CA GLU A 160 -12.64 -8.59 -3.98
C GLU A 160 -12.93 -9.15 -2.59
N THR A 161 -14.20 -9.41 -2.28
CA THR A 161 -14.59 -10.04 -1.01
C THR A 161 -14.06 -11.48 -0.92
N ILE A 162 -14.10 -12.25 -2.01
CA ILE A 162 -13.51 -13.59 -2.07
C ILE A 162 -11.99 -13.50 -1.86
N ILE A 163 -11.31 -12.59 -2.55
CA ILE A 163 -9.86 -12.38 -2.41
C ILE A 163 -9.52 -12.02 -0.95
N ILE A 164 -10.21 -11.04 -0.36
CA ILE A 164 -9.98 -10.62 1.03
C ILE A 164 -10.29 -11.76 2.01
N LYS A 165 -11.35 -12.52 1.79
CA LYS A 165 -11.68 -13.67 2.64
C LYS A 165 -10.60 -14.74 2.58
N ASN A 166 -10.12 -15.07 1.37
CA ASN A 166 -9.06 -16.03 1.17
C ASN A 166 -7.73 -15.54 1.77
N LEU A 167 -7.42 -14.24 1.63
CA LEU A 167 -6.27 -13.62 2.29
C LEU A 167 -6.34 -13.75 3.80
N ARG A 168 -7.48 -13.41 4.42
CA ARG A 168 -7.66 -13.55 5.87
C ARG A 168 -7.47 -14.98 6.32
N GLN A 169 -8.11 -15.92 5.64
CA GLN A 169 -7.97 -17.34 5.95
C GLN A 169 -6.52 -17.81 5.81
N TYR A 170 -5.84 -17.42 4.72
CA TYR A 170 -4.42 -17.75 4.53
C TYR A 170 -3.54 -17.17 5.64
N LEU A 171 -3.78 -15.91 6.04
CA LEU A 171 -3.04 -15.25 7.11
C LEU A 171 -3.25 -15.94 8.48
N GLU A 172 -4.45 -16.44 8.74
CA GLU A 172 -4.78 -17.20 9.94
C GLU A 172 -4.10 -18.58 9.94
N GLU A 173 -4.21 -19.32 8.84
CA GLU A 173 -3.61 -20.65 8.67
C GLU A 173 -2.07 -20.59 8.68
N ASN A 174 -1.49 -19.50 8.18
CA ASN A 174 -0.05 -19.28 8.05
C ASN A 174 0.49 -18.20 9.02
N ALA A 175 -0.15 -18.04 10.18
CA ALA A 175 0.18 -16.96 11.14
C ALA A 175 1.65 -16.92 11.56
N ALA A 176 2.33 -18.07 11.64
CA ALA A 176 3.76 -18.14 11.97
C ALA A 176 4.62 -17.54 10.84
N ILE A 177 4.33 -17.90 9.58
CA ILE A 177 5.01 -17.40 8.39
C ILE A 177 4.77 -15.89 8.24
N TYR A 178 3.52 -15.45 8.39
CA TYR A 178 3.17 -14.03 8.35
C TYR A 178 3.91 -13.23 9.44
N ASN A 179 4.01 -13.77 10.66
CA ASN A 179 4.77 -13.14 11.73
C ASN A 179 6.28 -13.05 11.44
N ASP A 180 6.86 -14.08 10.82
CA ASP A 180 8.26 -14.06 10.39
C ASP A 180 8.50 -13.01 9.30
N PHE A 181 7.60 -12.90 8.32
CA PHE A 181 7.68 -11.86 7.29
C PHE A 181 7.62 -10.44 7.89
N LYS A 182 6.72 -10.18 8.85
CA LYS A 182 6.69 -8.88 9.56
C LYS A 182 8.03 -8.59 10.24
N GLN A 183 8.66 -9.59 10.85
CA GLN A 183 9.97 -9.44 11.48
C GLN A 183 11.08 -9.17 10.46
N LYS A 184 11.03 -9.79 9.28
CA LYS A 184 11.97 -9.49 8.18
C LYS A 184 11.89 -8.03 7.74
N VAL A 185 10.68 -7.48 7.58
CA VAL A 185 10.50 -6.05 7.25
C VAL A 185 11.11 -5.17 8.35
N ILE A 186 10.85 -5.48 9.63
CA ILE A 186 11.42 -4.71 10.74
C ILE A 186 12.95 -4.77 10.76
N ARG A 187 13.54 -5.97 10.64
CA ARG A 187 15.00 -6.15 10.62
C ARG A 187 15.64 -5.40 9.45
N PHE A 188 15.01 -5.46 8.29
CA PHE A 188 15.48 -4.71 7.13
C PHE A 188 15.46 -3.20 7.39
N MET A 189 14.37 -2.66 7.95
CA MET A 189 14.29 -1.24 8.27
C MET A 189 15.27 -0.80 9.36
N ASP A 190 15.50 -1.64 10.38
CA ASP A 190 16.51 -1.40 11.41
C ASP A 190 17.91 -1.32 10.76
N GLN A 191 18.26 -2.29 9.89
CA GLN A 191 19.54 -2.29 9.15
C GLN A 191 19.68 -1.10 8.21
N PHE A 192 18.65 -0.79 7.43
CA PHE A 192 18.63 0.35 6.52
C PHE A 192 18.87 1.67 7.28
N SER A 193 18.23 1.83 8.44
CA SER A 193 18.39 3.02 9.28
C SER A 193 19.82 3.14 9.84
N ILE A 194 20.42 2.03 10.26
CA ILE A 194 21.81 1.97 10.73
C ILE A 194 22.77 2.34 9.60
N ILE A 195 22.66 1.68 8.44
CA ILE A 195 23.54 1.93 7.28
C ILE A 195 23.43 3.38 6.82
N LYS A 196 22.21 3.93 6.75
CA LYS A 196 22.00 5.35 6.44
C LYS A 196 22.77 6.24 7.44
N ARG A 197 22.63 5.96 8.73
CA ARG A 197 23.35 6.73 9.76
C ARG A 197 24.87 6.64 9.58
N GLU A 198 25.41 5.43 9.40
CA GLU A 198 26.85 5.18 9.24
C GLU A 198 27.43 5.79 7.96
N LEU A 199 26.68 5.87 6.87
CA LEU A 199 27.15 6.45 5.61
C LEU A 199 27.10 7.98 5.62
N TYR A 200 26.12 8.59 6.31
CA TYR A 200 25.87 10.04 6.22
C TYR A 200 26.36 10.85 7.44
N GLU A 201 26.51 10.25 8.64
CA GLU A 201 27.07 10.95 9.80
C GLU A 201 28.56 11.31 9.65
N PRO A 202 29.45 10.45 9.11
CA PRO A 202 30.86 10.82 8.92
C PRO A 202 31.06 11.99 7.96
N LEU A 203 30.18 12.14 6.96
CA LEU A 203 30.22 13.23 5.98
C LEU A 203 29.76 14.57 6.55
N SER A 204 29.14 14.58 7.75
CA SER A 204 28.62 15.79 8.40
C SER A 204 29.60 16.42 9.40
N LEU A 205 30.69 15.72 9.72
CA LEU A 205 31.74 16.15 10.66
C LEU A 205 32.96 16.78 9.98
N GLU A 206 32.98 16.87 8.64
CA GLU A 206 34.00 17.58 7.85
C GLU A 206 33.56 19.00 7.43
N LYS A 207 32.95 19.76 8.34
CA LYS A 207 32.72 21.21 8.17
C LYS A 207 33.41 22.03 9.24
#